data_AF-A0A974YWB1-F1
#
_entry.id   AF-A0A974YWB1-F1
#
_cell.length_a   1.000
_cell.length_b   1.000
_cell.length_c   1.000
_cell.angle_alpha   90.00
_cell.angle_beta   90.00
_cell.angle_gamma   90.00
#
_symmetry.space_group_name_H-M   'P 1'
#
loop_
_entity.id
_entity.type
_entity.pdbx_description
1 polymer ?
#
loop_
_entity_poly.entity_id
_entity_poly.type
_entity_poly.pdbx_seq_one_letter_code
_entity_poly.pdbx_strand_id
1 'polypeptide(L)' 'MKDLHNILTEITQLTNKIETNYPELYRSLDENPLTLPVSKSPHMDKKVMVEYLESLKQLLGHYIEEEKIKNQ' A
#
# COMPACT_ATOMS: atom_id res chain seq x y z
N MET A 1 9.97 18.82 -0.36
CA MET A 1 9.75 17.61 -1.20
C MET A 1 9.60 16.43 -0.26
N LYS A 2 8.64 15.52 -0.46
CA LYS A 2 8.66 14.25 0.31
C LYS A 2 9.89 13.45 -0.12
N ASP A 3 10.77 13.15 0.82
CA ASP A 3 11.91 12.26 0.58
C ASP A 3 11.44 10.85 0.24
N LEU A 4 12.22 10.13 -0.56
CA LEU A 4 11.97 8.71 -0.89
C LEU A 4 11.77 7.87 0.38
N HIS A 5 12.53 8.18 1.44
CA HIS A 5 12.37 7.57 2.75
C HIS A 5 10.99 7.77 3.37
N ASN A 6 10.37 8.94 3.18
CA ASN A 6 9.02 9.20 3.71
C ASN A 6 7.98 8.37 2.96
N ILE A 7 8.12 8.26 1.63
CA ILE A 7 7.22 7.44 0.82
C ILE A 7 7.36 5.97 1.21
N LEU A 8 8.59 5.47 1.37
CA LEU A 8 8.85 4.11 1.82
C LEU A 8 8.23 3.86 3.21
N THR A 9 8.39 4.81 4.14
CA THR A 9 7.82 4.72 5.49
C THR A 9 6.29 4.70 5.43
N GLU A 10 5.66 5.57 4.62
CA GLU A 10 4.21 5.57 4.43
C GLU A 10 3.73 4.24 3.84
N ILE A 11 4.44 3.68 2.85
CA ILE A 11 4.13 2.38 2.26
C ILE A 11 4.17 1.31 3.35
N THR A 12 5.30 1.14 4.04
CA THR A 12 5.48 0.12 5.09
C THR A 12 4.42 0.26 6.19
N GLN A 13 4.12 1.48 6.62
CA GLN A 13 3.08 1.72 7.62
C GLN A 13 1.69 1.32 7.11
N LEU A 14 1.35 1.65 5.87
CA LEU A 14 0.07 1.29 5.29
C LEU A 14 -0.05 -0.22 5.12
N THR A 15 1.00 -0.89 4.63
CA THR A 15 1.02 -2.34 4.44
C THR A 15 0.90 -3.07 5.78
N ASN A 16 1.65 -2.67 6.81
CA ASN A 16 1.52 -3.22 8.16
C ASN A 16 0.12 -2.98 8.74
N LYS A 17 -0.47 -1.81 8.49
CA LYS A 17 -1.83 -1.50 8.93
C LYS A 17 -2.85 -2.41 8.24
N ILE A 18 -2.68 -2.68 6.94
CA ILE A 18 -3.51 -3.60 6.17
C ILE A 18 -3.32 -5.03 6.70
N GLU A 19 -2.09 -5.49 6.90
CA GLU A 19 -1.82 -6.82 7.49
C GLU A 19 -2.47 -7.01 8.87
N THR A 20 -2.39 -5.97 9.72
CA THR A 20 -2.87 -6.06 11.12
C THR A 20 -4.38 -5.88 11.25
N ASN A 21 -4.96 -4.92 10.52
CA ASN A 21 -6.38 -4.55 10.67
C ASN A 21 -7.28 -5.15 9.58
N TYR A 22 -6.72 -5.45 8.43
CA TYR A 22 -7.42 -5.93 7.24
C TYR A 22 -6.70 -7.12 6.61
N PRO A 23 -6.48 -8.22 7.35
CA PRO A 23 -5.73 -9.38 6.86
C PRO A 23 -6.34 -9.98 5.59
N GLU A 24 -7.63 -9.77 5.34
CA GLU A 24 -8.33 -10.18 4.12
C GLU A 24 -7.83 -9.41 2.87
N LEU A 25 -7.68 -8.09 3.01
CA LEU A 25 -7.04 -7.23 1.99
C LEU A 25 -5.57 -7.63 1.80
N TYR A 26 -4.84 -7.88 2.88
CA TYR A 26 -3.44 -8.30 2.81
C TYR A 26 -3.29 -9.62 2.05
N ARG A 27 -4.19 -10.58 2.30
CA ARG A 27 -4.20 -11.86 1.60
C ARG A 27 -4.43 -11.71 0.09
N SER A 28 -5.30 -10.78 -0.31
CA SER A 28 -5.53 -10.43 -1.71
C SER A 28 -4.29 -9.77 -2.36
N LEU A 29 -3.52 -9.02 -1.57
CA LEU A 29 -2.23 -8.46 -1.99
C LEU A 29 -1.12 -9.52 -2.09
N ASP A 30 -1.12 -10.54 -1.22
CA ASP A 30 -0.12 -11.62 -1.23
C ASP A 30 -0.27 -12.53 -2.47
N GLU A 31 -1.51 -12.74 -2.94
CA GLU A 31 -1.78 -13.44 -4.21
C GLU A 31 -1.28 -12.69 -5.45
N ASN A 32 -1.00 -11.39 -5.30
CA ASN A 32 -0.43 -10.57 -6.36
C ASN A 32 0.87 -9.95 -5.84
N PRO A 33 1.97 -10.72 -5.75
CA PRO A 33 3.16 -10.35 -5.01
C PRO A 33 3.76 -9.08 -5.61
N LEU A 34 3.32 -7.94 -5.09
CA LEU A 34 3.94 -6.65 -5.25
C LEU A 34 5.13 -6.68 -4.30
N THR A 35 6.09 -7.55 -4.62
CA THR A 35 7.43 -7.49 -4.07
C THR A 35 7.90 -6.11 -4.45
N LEU A 36 7.80 -5.13 -3.55
CA LEU A 36 8.48 -3.87 -3.75
C LEU A 36 9.93 -4.23 -4.01
N PRO A 37 10.49 -3.98 -5.20
CA PRO A 37 11.89 -4.24 -5.45
C PRO A 37 12.75 -3.16 -4.77
N VAL A 38 12.50 -2.85 -3.48
CA VAL A 38 13.30 -1.90 -2.70
C VAL A 38 14.75 -2.39 -2.60
N SER A 39 14.94 -3.71 -2.65
CA SER A 39 16.25 -4.35 -2.47
C SER A 39 16.96 -4.71 -3.78
N LYS A 40 16.31 -4.60 -4.96
CA LYS A 40 16.91 -5.07 -6.23
C LYS A 40 17.09 -4.03 -7.33
N SER A 41 16.44 -2.86 -7.27
CA SER A 41 16.59 -1.83 -8.30
C SER A 41 17.01 -0.49 -7.71
N PRO A 42 18.29 -0.07 -7.86
CA PRO A 42 18.73 1.28 -7.48
C PRO A 42 18.09 2.40 -8.35
N HIS A 43 17.34 2.03 -9.39
CA HIS A 43 16.58 2.94 -10.26
C HIS A 43 15.07 2.86 -10.01
N MET A 44 14.63 2.60 -8.78
CA MET A 44 13.22 2.76 -8.46
C MET A 44 12.89 4.26 -8.52
N ASP A 45 12.34 4.69 -9.64
CA ASP A 45 11.88 6.06 -9.82
C ASP A 45 10.91 6.39 -8.70
N LYS A 46 11.17 7.51 -8.00
CA LYS A 46 10.27 8.06 -6.97
C LYS A 46 8.81 8.04 -7.41
N LYS A 47 8.57 8.23 -8.70
CA LYS A 47 7.26 8.14 -9.33
C LYS A 47 6.57 6.78 -9.07
N VAL A 48 7.26 5.67 -9.30
CA VAL A 48 6.73 4.31 -9.09
C VAL A 48 6.35 4.08 -7.63
N MET A 49 7.15 4.59 -6.69
CA MET A 49 6.84 4.47 -5.26
C MET A 49 5.63 5.31 -4.86
N VAL A 50 5.50 6.52 -5.43
CA VAL A 50 4.32 7.36 -5.21
C VAL A 50 3.07 6.71 -5.81
N GLU A 51 3.15 6.22 -7.05
CA GLU A 51 2.05 5.51 -7.71
C GLU A 51 1.62 4.26 -6.93
N TYR A 52 2.58 3.53 -6.36
CA TYR A 52 2.30 2.39 -5.50
C TYR A 52 1.62 2.79 -4.18
N LEU A 53 2.13 3.82 -3.50
CA LEU A 53 1.53 4.34 -2.27
C LEU A 53 0.09 4.81 -2.53
N GLU A 54 -0.14 5.47 -3.66
CA GLU A 54 -1.45 5.99 -4.04
C GLU A 54 -2.42 4.83 -4.33
N SER A 55 -1.97 3.80 -5.06
CA SER A 55 -2.76 2.58 -5.32
C SER A 55 -3.18 1.89 -4.03
N LEU A 56 -2.25 1.74 -3.08
CA LEU A 56 -2.54 1.14 -1.77
C LEU A 56 -3.54 1.97 -0.95
N LYS A 57 -3.40 3.31 -0.97
CA LYS A 57 -4.35 4.21 -0.30
C LYS A 57 -5.73 4.16 -0.92
N GLN A 58 -5.82 4.10 -2.24
CA GLN A 58 -7.10 3.94 -2.93
C GLN A 58 -7.75 2.60 -2.59
N LEU A 59 -6.99 1.50 -2.63
CA LEU A 59 -7.49 0.17 -2.27
C LEU A 59 -8.07 0.15 -0.85
N LEU A 60 -7.31 0.66 0.11
CA LEU A 60 -7.76 0.74 1.50
C LEU A 60 -8.96 1.69 1.66
N GLY A 61 -8.96 2.81 0.94
CA GLY A 61 -10.05 3.78 0.93
C GLY A 61 -11.36 3.18 0.43
N HIS A 62 -11.31 2.49 -0.71
CA HIS A 62 -12.46 1.79 -1.27
C HIS A 62 -12.98 0.74 -0.32
N TYR A 63 -12.11 -0.08 0.27
CA TYR A 63 -12.53 -1.08 1.23
C TYR A 63 -13.23 -0.46 2.45
N ILE A 64 -12.64 0.58 3.06
CA ILE A 64 -13.25 1.26 4.22
C ILE A 64 -14.59 1.90 3.85
N GLU A 65 -14.70 2.47 2.65
CA GLU A 65 -15.95 3.06 2.15
C GLU A 65 -17.01 1.99 1.91
N GLU A 66 -16.65 0.88 1.28
CA GLU A 66 -17.53 -0.28 1.08
C GLU A 66 -17.98 -0.90 2.40
N GLU A 67 -17.07 -1.05 3.38
CA GLU A 67 -17.41 -1.53 4.72
C GLU A 67 -18.35 -0.57 5.46
N LYS A 68 -18.15 0.74 5.33
CA LYS A 68 -19.06 1.74 5.89
C LYS A 68 -20.45 1.65 5.27
N ILE A 69 -20.53 1.50 3.94
CA ILE A 69 -21.81 1.41 3.23
C ILE A 69 -22.55 0.13 3.59
N LYS A 70 -21.84 -1.00 3.77
CA LYS A 70 -22.47 -2.28 4.15
C LYS A 70 -23.00 -2.32 5.58
N ASN A 71 -22.43 -1.51 6.47
CA ASN A 71 -22.81 -1.45 7.88
C ASN A 71 -23.79 -0.31 8.23
N GLN A 72 -24.38 0.35 7.22
CA GLN A 72 -25.35 1.45 7.37
C GLN A 72 -26.75 1.05 6.92
#